data_AF-A0A3D1LE05-F1
#
_entry.id   AF-A0A3D1LE05-F1
#
_cell.length_a   1.000
_cell.length_b   1.000
_cell.length_c   1.000
_cell.angle_alpha   90.00
_cell.angle_beta   90.00
_cell.angle_gamma   90.00
#
_symmetry.space_group_name_H-M   'P 1'
#
loop_
_entity.id
_entity.type
_entity.pdbx_description
1 polymer ?
#
loop_
_entity_poly.entity_id
_entity_poly.type
_entity_poly.pdbx_seq_one_letter_code
_entity_poly.pdbx_strand_id
1 'polypeptide(L)'
;MKTSKKMLSLLLIAAMLVSVLCMGVSATEDYDPVSISEGEPVTISWNGTTGTVVSVDGSSYIPQEFLLWAQIDYTVEVNGTAISPNREPGEDDTAAPYTITTNATNNTVIVASNGTTTYTVTCPHYTAAATGVNPADVNGYLPVGQFARWNSFGWGTLYTDNTNVSSSSNDVKFKTGYVSTGVSLGMAGGYVQFDMGNNRIQNNANNKYGIDFIVYGNAFVGNPEAAGVQVSNDGVNWYTLAGSRHYMSDTKWNQNISYVRLTADNTSLNDAFTAAGIYVSTNFEVPSSDNASDVDAAIGAATWTGVPQLTGSTYPKTYSTATPAAAAWWPEYAQDSNNKDENYGNVWNIDNTVNGVSWLRSGSAEVITYTGVTTVEDDMVVLNEGATAAPSQAEMTDVYQWGYADVRVNGSQYGTIVNNPYADAPSAVGGGDGFDLAWAVDANGNPVQLSSVRYVRVYSAVLFSAGVFGETSAEVCGLYVANGDGSGAATTTPTVKVGTSTVTTSNMGTVTKKVYSATTKVTVTSGAENIYVNGEKVTSGTEITFSTPSGSTNYVQVITQSGTEAPYITMVKITR
;
A
#
# COMPACT_ATOMS: atom_id res chain seq x y z
N MET A 1 44.84 -30.04 -3.37
CA MET A 1 44.21 -28.79 -3.85
C MET A 1 43.10 -28.39 -2.89
N LYS A 2 43.33 -27.33 -2.11
CA LYS A 2 42.42 -26.76 -1.10
C LYS A 2 42.06 -25.34 -1.55
N THR A 3 40.98 -25.19 -2.30
CA THR A 3 40.34 -23.94 -2.74
C THR A 3 38.99 -24.41 -3.32
N SER A 4 37.82 -24.21 -2.70
CA SER A 4 37.06 -22.96 -2.83
C SER A 4 35.84 -22.87 -1.89
N LYS A 5 35.82 -23.53 -0.72
CA LYS A 5 34.67 -23.43 0.21
C LYS A 5 34.43 -22.02 0.80
N LYS A 6 35.38 -21.09 0.65
CA LYS A 6 35.23 -19.69 1.10
C LYS A 6 34.56 -18.77 0.07
N MET A 7 34.46 -19.16 -1.20
CA MET A 7 33.81 -18.32 -2.24
C MET A 7 32.30 -18.52 -2.31
N LEU A 8 31.82 -19.74 -2.03
CA LEU A 8 30.38 -20.03 -2.01
C LEU A 8 29.67 -19.41 -0.79
N SER A 9 30.37 -19.30 0.34
CA SER A 9 29.84 -18.64 1.54
C SER A 9 29.87 -17.11 1.46
N LEU A 10 30.74 -16.52 0.64
CA LEU A 10 30.75 -15.08 0.38
C LEU A 10 29.67 -14.67 -0.63
N LEU A 11 29.36 -15.53 -1.62
CA LEU A 11 28.24 -15.29 -2.55
C LEU A 11 26.87 -15.44 -1.87
N LEU A 12 26.70 -16.39 -0.93
CA LEU A 12 25.46 -16.47 -0.14
C LEU A 12 25.28 -15.28 0.82
N ILE A 13 26.37 -14.73 1.38
CA ILE A 13 26.30 -13.54 2.24
C ILE A 13 26.06 -12.26 1.41
N ALA A 14 26.58 -12.20 0.17
CA ALA A 14 26.32 -11.07 -0.74
C ALA A 14 24.90 -11.10 -1.33
N ALA A 15 24.33 -12.27 -1.62
CA ALA A 15 22.94 -12.40 -2.05
C ALA A 15 21.95 -12.08 -0.92
N MET A 16 22.27 -12.46 0.33
CA MET A 16 21.48 -12.05 1.51
C MET A 16 21.65 -10.58 1.90
N LEU A 17 22.68 -9.86 1.40
CA LEU A 17 22.85 -8.42 1.67
C LEU A 17 22.07 -7.53 0.69
N VAL A 18 21.72 -8.02 -0.49
CA VAL A 18 20.99 -7.23 -1.50
C VAL A 18 19.47 -7.28 -1.28
N SER A 19 18.95 -8.29 -0.58
CA SER A 19 17.53 -8.35 -0.16
C SER A 19 17.23 -7.64 1.17
N VAL A 20 18.23 -7.02 1.81
CA VAL A 20 18.12 -6.33 3.12
C VAL A 20 18.21 -4.80 2.97
N LEU A 21 18.18 -4.30 1.73
CA LEU A 21 18.05 -2.86 1.45
C LEU A 21 16.60 -2.34 1.47
N CYS A 22 15.62 -3.19 1.80
CA CYS A 22 14.30 -2.74 2.22
C CYS A 22 14.40 -2.34 3.69
N MET A 23 14.45 -1.04 3.92
CA MET A 23 14.59 -0.35 5.20
C MET A 23 13.65 -0.95 6.26
N GLY A 24 14.22 -1.81 7.10
CA GLY A 24 13.69 -2.09 8.42
C GLY A 24 14.29 -1.05 9.34
N VAL A 25 13.59 0.06 9.58
CA VAL A 25 13.93 1.00 10.65
C VAL A 25 13.65 0.28 11.98
N SER A 26 14.63 -0.51 12.42
CA SER A 26 14.71 -0.94 13.81
C SER A 26 15.06 0.28 14.64
N ALA A 27 14.35 0.48 15.75
CA ALA A 27 14.44 1.63 16.65
C ALA A 27 15.77 1.70 17.44
N THR A 28 16.89 1.73 16.73
CA THR A 28 18.25 1.90 17.29
C THR A 28 19.17 2.74 16.41
N GLU A 29 18.68 3.48 15.41
CA GLU A 29 19.55 4.40 14.65
C GLU A 29 19.72 5.72 15.42
N ASP A 30 20.98 6.15 15.54
CA ASP A 30 21.35 7.50 15.96
C ASP A 30 20.70 8.49 14.97
N TYR A 31 19.50 8.99 15.29
CA TYR A 31 18.90 10.06 14.50
C TYR A 31 19.88 11.22 14.42
N ASP A 32 20.03 11.78 13.21
CA ASP A 32 20.65 13.11 13.08
C ASP A 32 20.00 14.05 14.10
N PRO A 33 20.75 14.97 14.73
CA PRO A 33 20.22 15.83 15.78
C PRO A 33 18.92 16.57 15.39
N VAL A 34 18.78 16.82 14.09
CA VAL A 34 17.56 17.32 13.45
C VAL A 34 17.37 16.60 12.12
N SER A 35 16.18 16.05 11.87
CA SER A 35 15.84 15.40 10.60
C SER A 35 14.37 15.65 10.23
N ILE A 36 14.02 15.45 8.96
CA ILE A 36 12.63 15.38 8.52
C ILE A 36 12.19 13.91 8.56
N SER A 37 10.92 13.66 8.90
CA SER A 37 10.36 12.32 9.01
C SER A 37 10.47 11.54 7.71
N GLU A 38 10.64 10.22 7.83
CA GLU A 38 10.54 9.30 6.71
C GLU A 38 9.17 9.44 6.01
N GLY A 39 9.19 9.35 4.67
CA GLY A 39 7.99 9.45 3.84
C GLY A 39 7.54 10.87 3.48
N GLU A 40 8.02 11.89 4.19
CA GLU A 40 7.75 13.29 3.86
C GLU A 40 8.21 13.64 2.44
N PRO A 41 7.54 14.61 1.78
CA PRO A 41 7.84 15.00 0.40
C PRO A 41 9.17 15.78 0.28
N VAL A 42 9.82 16.08 1.39
CA VAL A 42 11.02 16.90 1.49
C VAL A 42 12.04 16.28 2.44
N THR A 43 13.31 16.63 2.24
CA THR A 43 14.44 16.29 3.12
C THR A 43 15.33 17.51 3.35
N ILE A 44 16.32 17.41 4.24
CA ILE A 44 17.29 18.47 4.50
C ILE A 44 18.59 18.16 3.76
N SER A 45 18.98 19.06 2.87
CA SER A 45 20.32 19.09 2.29
C SER A 45 21.26 19.88 3.20
N TRP A 46 22.19 19.18 3.85
CA TRP A 46 23.09 19.75 4.86
C TRP A 46 24.41 20.26 4.30
N ASN A 47 24.92 21.34 4.91
CA ASN A 47 26.29 21.83 4.81
C ASN A 47 26.77 22.26 6.20
N GLY A 48 27.42 21.34 6.91
CA GLY A 48 27.73 21.51 8.33
C GLY A 48 26.44 21.57 9.16
N THR A 49 26.29 22.60 9.99
CA THR A 49 25.08 22.81 10.80
C THR A 49 24.02 23.68 10.11
N THR A 50 24.23 24.03 8.84
CA THR A 50 23.25 24.78 8.04
C THR A 50 22.62 23.86 7.01
N GLY A 51 21.29 23.84 6.94
CA GLY A 51 20.52 23.00 6.03
C GLY A 51 19.59 23.80 5.12
N THR A 52 19.22 23.22 3.98
CA THR A 52 18.14 23.71 3.12
C THR A 52 17.14 22.60 2.86
N VAL A 53 15.85 22.88 3.01
CA VAL A 53 14.79 21.92 2.67
C VAL A 53 14.67 21.80 1.15
N VAL A 54 14.68 20.57 0.65
CA VAL A 54 14.58 20.23 -0.78
C VAL A 54 13.60 19.07 -0.98
N SER A 55 12.94 19.01 -2.14
CA SER A 55 12.03 17.89 -2.46
C SER A 55 12.79 16.58 -2.66
N VAL A 56 12.21 15.46 -2.20
CA VAL A 56 12.81 14.12 -2.35
C VAL A 56 12.85 13.62 -3.79
N ASP A 57 11.92 14.09 -4.64
CA ASP A 57 11.84 13.74 -6.06
C ASP A 57 12.63 14.68 -6.98
N GLY A 58 13.41 15.61 -6.40
CA GLY A 58 14.18 16.61 -7.15
C GLY A 58 13.35 17.73 -7.81
N SER A 59 12.03 17.75 -7.62
CA SER A 59 11.18 18.87 -8.04
C SER A 59 11.35 20.10 -7.14
N SER A 60 10.65 21.19 -7.48
CA SER A 60 10.58 22.39 -6.63
C SER A 60 9.46 22.34 -5.59
N TYR A 61 8.79 21.20 -5.41
CA TYR A 61 7.66 21.08 -4.50
C TYR A 61 8.11 21.25 -3.04
N ILE A 62 7.35 22.04 -2.28
CA ILE A 62 7.48 22.21 -0.83
C ILE A 62 6.07 22.13 -0.24
N PRO A 63 5.82 21.28 0.77
CA PRO A 63 4.49 21.11 1.35
C PRO A 63 4.13 22.29 2.27
N GLN A 64 2.84 22.44 2.58
CA GLN A 64 2.36 23.43 3.55
C GLN A 64 2.78 23.09 4.98
N GLU A 65 2.95 21.81 5.28
CA GLU A 65 3.49 21.33 6.53
C GLU A 65 4.28 20.03 6.33
N PHE A 66 5.21 19.76 7.23
CA PHE A 66 5.91 18.48 7.32
C PHE A 66 6.34 18.23 8.77
N LEU A 67 6.61 16.96 9.09
CA LEU A 67 7.03 16.52 10.40
C LEU A 67 8.56 16.51 10.54
N LEU A 68 9.08 17.31 11.46
CA LEU A 68 10.50 17.37 11.83
C LEU A 68 10.74 16.60 13.13
N TRP A 69 11.82 15.83 13.22
CA TRP A 69 12.32 15.26 14.46
C TRP A 69 13.55 16.05 14.94
N ALA A 70 13.60 16.31 16.25
CA ALA A 70 14.79 16.82 16.91
C ALA A 70 15.09 15.99 18.16
N GLN A 71 16.36 15.78 18.48
CA GLN A 71 16.76 15.09 19.71
C GLN A 71 16.19 15.81 20.95
N ILE A 72 15.83 15.05 21.98
CA ILE A 72 15.10 15.57 23.15
C ILE A 72 15.82 16.69 23.94
N ASP A 73 17.13 16.84 23.76
CA ASP A 73 17.93 17.92 24.35
C ASP A 73 17.94 19.22 23.54
N TYR A 74 17.36 19.23 22.33
CA TYR A 74 17.23 20.42 21.49
C TYR A 74 15.88 21.11 21.69
N THR A 75 15.90 22.44 21.73
CA THR A 75 14.71 23.27 21.57
C THR A 75 14.57 23.71 20.12
N VAL A 76 13.34 23.75 19.59
CA VAL A 76 13.04 24.15 18.21
C VAL A 76 12.35 25.50 18.16
N GLU A 77 12.87 26.41 17.33
CA GLU A 77 12.26 27.69 16.98
C GLU A 77 11.93 27.74 15.49
N VAL A 78 10.77 28.32 15.15
CA VAL A 78 10.37 28.61 13.78
C VAL A 78 10.20 30.12 13.64
N ASN A 79 10.95 30.72 12.72
CA ASN A 79 11.02 32.17 12.50
C ASN A 79 11.26 32.97 13.81
N GLY A 80 12.13 32.44 14.68
CA GLY A 80 12.50 33.03 15.97
C GLY A 80 11.43 32.88 17.07
N THR A 81 10.41 32.04 16.85
CA THR A 81 9.41 31.70 17.86
C THR A 81 9.56 30.25 18.27
N ALA A 82 9.78 29.99 19.56
CA ALA A 82 9.83 28.65 20.11
C ALA A 82 8.51 27.90 19.91
N ILE A 83 8.59 26.63 19.50
CA ILE A 83 7.44 25.72 19.36
C ILE A 83 7.59 24.50 20.29
N SER A 84 6.47 23.88 20.63
CA SER A 84 6.43 22.65 21.44
C SER A 84 6.36 21.42 20.56
N PRO A 85 6.88 20.26 21.01
CA PRO A 85 6.72 19.01 20.28
C PRO A 85 5.24 18.60 20.22
N ASN A 86 4.88 17.80 19.21
CA ASN A 86 3.52 17.33 18.98
C ASN A 86 3.02 16.39 20.09
N ARG A 87 3.95 15.77 20.83
CA ARG A 87 3.69 15.04 22.06
C ARG A 87 4.85 15.22 23.03
N GLU A 88 4.57 15.04 24.32
CA GLU A 88 5.63 14.89 25.32
C GLU A 88 6.44 13.61 25.06
N PRO A 89 7.78 13.68 25.04
CA PRO A 89 8.64 12.50 24.89
C PRO A 89 8.45 11.51 26.04
N GLY A 90 8.37 10.23 25.70
CA GLY A 90 8.39 9.13 26.66
C GLY A 90 9.77 8.89 27.28
N GLU A 91 9.84 8.00 28.28
CA GLU A 91 11.10 7.63 28.97
C GLU A 91 12.16 7.05 28.02
N ASP A 92 11.72 6.39 26.95
CA ASP A 92 12.58 5.74 25.94
C ASP A 92 12.73 6.55 24.64
N ASP A 93 12.12 7.75 24.54
CA ASP A 93 12.21 8.57 23.34
C ASP A 93 13.56 9.29 23.28
N THR A 94 14.29 9.15 22.17
CA THR A 94 15.55 9.86 21.92
C THR A 94 15.35 11.17 21.13
N ALA A 95 14.20 11.33 20.49
CA ALA A 95 13.82 12.51 19.72
C ALA A 95 12.32 12.81 19.88
N ALA A 96 11.94 14.05 19.61
CA ALA A 96 10.57 14.54 19.65
C ALA A 96 10.12 15.05 18.27
N PRO A 97 8.86 14.79 17.87
CA PRO A 97 8.32 15.27 16.61
C PRO A 97 7.75 16.69 16.74
N TYR A 98 7.90 17.51 15.69
CA TYR A 98 7.41 18.88 15.57
C TYR A 98 6.75 19.08 14.21
N THR A 99 5.51 19.58 14.18
CA THR A 99 4.89 20.04 12.92
C THR A 99 5.47 21.38 12.51
N ILE A 100 6.07 21.43 11.33
CA ILE A 100 6.60 22.66 10.74
C ILE A 100 5.63 23.17 9.69
N THR A 101 4.94 24.27 9.96
CA THR A 101 4.15 24.98 8.95
C THR A 101 5.03 25.90 8.13
N THR A 102 4.95 25.79 6.80
CA THR A 102 5.70 26.61 5.87
C THR A 102 4.89 27.82 5.42
N ASN A 103 5.58 28.88 5.01
CA ASN A 103 4.94 30.14 4.63
C ASN A 103 4.61 30.17 3.12
N ALA A 104 3.56 30.89 2.74
CA ALA A 104 3.10 31.02 1.36
C ALA A 104 3.96 31.94 0.48
N THR A 105 4.81 32.77 1.08
CA THR A 105 5.51 33.87 0.37
C THR A 105 6.98 33.95 0.75
N ASN A 106 7.29 33.78 2.03
CA ASN A 106 8.64 33.90 2.56
C ASN A 106 9.24 32.53 2.86
N ASN A 107 10.56 32.47 2.95
CA ASN A 107 11.22 31.29 3.48
C ASN A 107 10.89 31.14 4.97
N THR A 108 10.79 29.90 5.44
CA THR A 108 10.65 29.54 6.85
C THR A 108 12.03 29.17 7.39
N VAL A 109 12.44 29.77 8.50
CA VAL A 109 13.72 29.46 9.16
C VAL A 109 13.45 28.64 10.41
N ILE A 110 14.07 27.46 10.48
CA ILE A 110 13.95 26.54 11.60
C ILE A 110 15.31 26.52 12.32
N VAL A 111 15.31 26.73 13.62
CA VAL A 111 16.52 26.69 14.45
C VAL A 111 16.32 25.65 15.53
N ALA A 112 17.23 24.68 15.59
CA ALA A 112 17.29 23.74 16.71
C ALA A 112 18.59 23.98 17.49
N SER A 113 18.51 24.15 18.80
CA SER A 113 19.70 24.34 19.65
C SER A 113 19.59 23.61 20.98
N ASN A 114 20.71 23.08 21.47
CA ASN A 114 20.87 22.53 22.82
C ASN A 114 21.80 23.41 23.69
N GLY A 115 22.04 24.66 23.27
CA GLY A 115 22.94 25.60 23.94
C GLY A 115 24.43 25.43 23.64
N THR A 116 24.85 24.29 23.06
CA THR A 116 26.24 24.05 22.60
C THR A 116 26.34 24.05 21.08
N THR A 117 25.42 23.33 20.43
CA THR A 117 25.32 23.23 18.97
C THR A 117 24.02 23.87 18.51
N THR A 118 24.07 24.53 17.36
CA THR A 118 22.90 25.13 16.73
C THR A 118 22.83 24.71 15.26
N TYR A 119 21.71 24.10 14.90
CA TYR A 119 21.35 23.80 13.53
C TYR A 119 20.39 24.88 13.01
N THR A 120 20.61 25.33 11.77
CA THR A 120 19.74 26.32 11.11
C THR A 120 19.32 25.78 9.75
N VAL A 121 18.03 25.56 9.57
CA VAL A 121 17.45 25.03 8.33
C VAL A 121 16.61 26.12 7.68
N THR A 122 16.89 26.40 6.41
CA THR A 122 16.04 27.29 5.59
C THR A 122 15.11 26.44 4.72
N CYS A 123 13.81 26.62 4.90
CA CYS A 123 12.79 26.03 4.05
C CYS A 123 12.27 27.10 3.07
N PRO A 124 12.24 26.84 1.75
CA PRO A 124 11.53 27.70 0.80
C PRO A 124 10.03 27.81 1.12
N HIS A 125 9.34 28.76 0.50
CA HIS A 125 7.88 28.87 0.62
C HIS A 125 7.18 27.68 -0.05
N TYR A 126 5.97 27.32 0.41
CA TYR A 126 5.25 26.17 -0.15
C TYR A 126 4.81 26.39 -1.60
N THR A 127 4.66 25.29 -2.32
CA THR A 127 4.01 25.27 -3.64
C THR A 127 2.50 25.17 -3.46
N ALA A 128 1.74 26.18 -3.90
CA ALA A 128 0.29 26.16 -3.76
C ALA A 128 -0.32 25.05 -4.63
N ALA A 129 -1.17 24.21 -4.03
CA ALA A 129 -1.91 23.18 -4.76
C ALA A 129 -3.05 23.81 -5.58
N ALA A 130 -3.24 23.34 -6.82
CA ALA A 130 -4.44 23.64 -7.59
C ALA A 130 -5.66 22.86 -7.04
N THR A 131 -6.86 23.44 -7.16
CA THR A 131 -8.10 22.79 -6.73
C THR A 131 -8.61 21.79 -7.78
N GLY A 132 -9.25 20.70 -7.32
CA GLY A 132 -9.99 19.75 -8.20
C GLY A 132 -9.10 18.79 -9.00
N VAL A 133 -8.03 18.29 -8.42
CA VAL A 133 -6.97 17.59 -9.17
C VAL A 133 -7.27 16.11 -9.37
N ASN A 134 -7.57 15.76 -10.63
CA ASN A 134 -7.39 14.41 -11.15
C ASN A 134 -5.87 14.11 -11.24
N PRO A 135 -5.48 12.85 -11.49
CA PRO A 135 -4.11 12.51 -11.85
C PRO A 135 -3.57 13.40 -12.99
N ALA A 136 -2.31 13.80 -12.89
CA ALA A 136 -1.62 14.51 -13.96
C ALA A 136 -1.22 13.54 -15.09
N ASP A 137 -0.85 12.31 -14.72
CA ASP A 137 -0.49 11.24 -15.66
C ASP A 137 -0.62 9.83 -15.04
N VAL A 138 -0.33 8.81 -15.85
CA VAL A 138 -0.07 7.42 -15.42
C VAL A 138 1.30 6.99 -15.96
N ASN A 139 2.16 6.45 -15.09
CA ASN A 139 3.53 6.05 -15.45
C ASN A 139 3.70 4.54 -15.61
N GLY A 140 2.68 3.75 -15.29
CA GLY A 140 2.74 2.30 -15.47
C GLY A 140 1.40 1.62 -15.35
N TYR A 141 1.20 0.60 -16.19
CA TYR A 141 0.05 -0.28 -16.18
C TYR A 141 0.46 -1.67 -16.68
N LEU A 142 0.42 -2.68 -15.80
CA LEU A 142 0.71 -4.07 -16.17
C LEU A 142 -0.18 -5.04 -15.39
N PRO A 143 -1.23 -5.58 -16.02
CA PRO A 143 -2.08 -6.64 -15.48
C PRO A 143 -1.59 -8.03 -15.90
N VAL A 144 -2.00 -9.05 -15.17
CA VAL A 144 -1.96 -10.45 -15.62
C VAL A 144 -3.36 -11.04 -15.46
N GLY A 145 -4.09 -11.30 -16.55
CA GLY A 145 -5.48 -11.73 -16.43
C GLY A 145 -6.27 -11.69 -17.73
N GLN A 146 -7.38 -12.42 -17.78
CA GLN A 146 -8.21 -12.48 -18.97
C GLN A 146 -8.96 -11.17 -19.22
N PHE A 147 -9.33 -10.44 -18.16
CA PHE A 147 -10.11 -9.21 -18.27
C PHE A 147 -9.28 -8.03 -18.80
N ALA A 148 -7.97 -8.23 -18.92
CA ALA A 148 -7.06 -7.25 -19.51
C ALA A 148 -6.58 -7.63 -20.93
N ARG A 149 -7.21 -8.62 -21.57
CA ARG A 149 -6.86 -9.04 -22.94
C ARG A 149 -7.52 -8.17 -24.00
N TRP A 150 -7.06 -8.30 -25.26
CA TRP A 150 -7.58 -7.53 -26.39
C TRP A 150 -9.10 -7.63 -26.59
N ASN A 151 -9.73 -8.73 -26.18
CA ASN A 151 -11.15 -9.01 -26.32
C ASN A 151 -12.00 -8.53 -25.14
N SER A 152 -11.40 -7.82 -24.17
CA SER A 152 -12.05 -7.40 -22.93
C SER A 152 -12.57 -5.96 -22.99
N PHE A 153 -13.19 -5.59 -24.10
CA PHE A 153 -13.96 -4.34 -24.26
C PHE A 153 -13.24 -3.03 -23.85
N GLY A 154 -11.90 -3.00 -23.88
CA GLY A 154 -11.09 -1.84 -23.49
C GLY A 154 -10.57 -1.86 -22.05
N TRP A 155 -10.95 -2.84 -21.21
CA TRP A 155 -10.42 -2.98 -19.84
C TRP A 155 -8.91 -3.26 -19.80
N GLY A 156 -8.32 -3.79 -20.88
CA GLY A 156 -6.87 -4.01 -21.01
C GLY A 156 -6.08 -2.83 -21.59
N THR A 157 -6.63 -1.62 -21.62
CA THR A 157 -6.06 -0.51 -22.41
C THR A 157 -6.00 0.79 -21.62
N LEU A 158 -4.85 1.46 -21.64
CA LEU A 158 -4.59 2.66 -20.83
C LEU A 158 -5.05 3.97 -21.49
N TYR A 159 -5.05 4.04 -22.83
CA TYR A 159 -5.35 5.27 -23.57
C TYR A 159 -6.84 5.37 -23.95
N THR A 160 -7.29 6.61 -24.13
CA THR A 160 -8.70 6.98 -24.41
C THR A 160 -9.26 6.42 -25.72
N ASP A 161 -8.41 5.98 -26.65
CA ASP A 161 -8.79 5.30 -27.90
C ASP A 161 -8.84 3.77 -27.76
N ASN A 162 -8.78 3.25 -26.53
CA ASN A 162 -8.70 1.83 -26.20
C ASN A 162 -7.50 1.12 -26.84
N THR A 163 -6.32 1.73 -26.70
CA THR A 163 -5.04 1.12 -27.06
C THR A 163 -4.02 1.25 -25.92
N ASN A 164 -2.89 0.56 -26.04
CA ASN A 164 -1.69 0.78 -25.24
C ASN A 164 -0.59 1.46 -26.09
N VAL A 165 -0.98 2.42 -26.92
CA VAL A 165 -0.06 3.16 -27.80
C VAL A 165 -0.31 4.65 -27.65
N SER A 166 0.67 5.38 -27.11
CA SER A 166 0.59 6.84 -27.05
C SER A 166 0.62 7.44 -28.46
N SER A 167 -0.23 8.44 -28.70
CA SER A 167 -0.26 9.21 -29.94
C SER A 167 -0.65 10.65 -29.70
N SER A 168 -0.48 11.52 -30.70
CA SER A 168 -0.93 12.91 -30.62
C SER A 168 -2.46 13.09 -30.58
N SER A 169 -3.23 12.00 -30.74
CA SER A 169 -4.70 12.00 -30.80
C SER A 169 -5.37 11.35 -29.59
N ASN A 170 -4.60 10.80 -28.65
CA ASN A 170 -5.13 10.18 -27.44
C ASN A 170 -4.46 10.76 -26.18
N ASP A 171 -5.00 10.36 -25.03
CA ASP A 171 -4.46 10.69 -23.72
C ASP A 171 -4.69 9.49 -22.79
N VAL A 172 -4.05 9.44 -21.64
CA VAL A 172 -4.37 8.42 -20.63
C VAL A 172 -5.78 8.64 -20.07
N LYS A 173 -6.52 7.57 -19.81
CA LYS A 173 -7.97 7.62 -19.47
C LYS A 173 -8.33 8.51 -18.27
N PHE A 174 -7.44 8.63 -17.27
CA PHE A 174 -7.81 9.11 -15.93
C PHE A 174 -7.58 10.61 -15.68
N LYS A 175 -6.98 11.34 -16.63
CA LYS A 175 -6.66 12.77 -16.45
C LYS A 175 -7.90 13.67 -16.34
N THR A 176 -9.04 13.20 -16.83
CA THR A 176 -10.32 13.89 -16.72
C THR A 176 -11.22 13.29 -15.62
N GLY A 177 -10.68 12.40 -14.78
CA GLY A 177 -11.39 11.77 -13.69
C GLY A 177 -11.99 10.42 -14.09
N TYR A 178 -13.26 10.19 -13.77
CA TYR A 178 -13.97 8.93 -13.96
C TYR A 178 -14.12 8.60 -15.44
N VAL A 179 -13.82 7.36 -15.80
CA VAL A 179 -14.09 6.74 -17.09
C VAL A 179 -14.97 5.51 -16.91
N SER A 180 -15.94 5.33 -17.81
CA SER A 180 -16.87 4.20 -17.71
C SER A 180 -16.22 2.84 -17.96
N THR A 181 -15.19 2.84 -18.81
CA THR A 181 -14.34 1.68 -19.09
C THR A 181 -12.93 2.05 -18.65
N GLY A 182 -12.62 1.71 -17.41
CA GLY A 182 -11.34 1.93 -16.79
C GLY A 182 -10.27 0.98 -17.31
N VAL A 183 -9.51 0.43 -16.37
CA VAL A 183 -8.58 -0.68 -16.59
C VAL A 183 -8.86 -1.83 -15.62
N SER A 184 -8.72 -3.06 -16.08
CA SER A 184 -8.63 -4.25 -15.24
C SER A 184 -7.17 -4.43 -14.81
N LEU A 185 -6.97 -4.76 -13.54
CA LEU A 185 -5.66 -5.01 -12.95
C LEU A 185 -5.30 -6.51 -13.02
N GLY A 186 -6.25 -7.39 -13.31
CA GLY A 186 -6.04 -8.84 -13.35
C GLY A 186 -5.69 -9.41 -11.98
N MET A 187 -4.88 -10.47 -11.96
CA MET A 187 -4.44 -11.17 -10.76
C MET A 187 -3.60 -10.29 -9.83
N ALA A 188 -3.45 -10.75 -8.58
CA ALA A 188 -2.71 -10.07 -7.52
C ALA A 188 -1.39 -9.43 -7.97
N GLY A 189 -1.16 -8.18 -7.58
CA GLY A 189 0.02 -7.39 -7.93
C GLY A 189 -0.09 -6.64 -9.26
N GLY A 190 -0.95 -7.06 -10.19
CA GLY A 190 -1.25 -6.26 -11.38
C GLY A 190 -1.75 -4.88 -10.98
N TYR A 191 -1.29 -3.83 -11.66
CA TYR A 191 -1.37 -2.46 -11.14
C TYR A 191 -1.60 -1.40 -12.21
N VAL A 192 -2.06 -0.24 -11.74
CA VAL A 192 -1.94 1.06 -12.41
C VAL A 192 -1.30 2.07 -11.45
N GLN A 193 -0.37 2.91 -11.93
CA GLN A 193 0.34 3.90 -11.13
C GLN A 193 0.08 5.32 -11.62
N PHE A 194 -0.60 6.12 -10.79
CA PHE A 194 -0.89 7.52 -11.01
C PHE A 194 0.25 8.43 -10.56
N ASP A 195 0.50 9.50 -11.31
CA ASP A 195 1.33 10.64 -10.90
C ASP A 195 0.44 11.88 -10.78
N MET A 196 0.42 12.46 -9.59
CA MET A 196 -0.34 13.67 -9.26
C MET A 196 0.43 14.96 -9.63
N GLY A 197 1.68 14.82 -10.08
CA GLY A 197 2.59 15.91 -10.39
C GLY A 197 2.84 16.79 -9.16
N ASN A 198 2.89 18.10 -9.38
CA ASN A 198 3.05 19.07 -8.28
C ASN A 198 1.75 19.30 -7.48
N ASN A 199 0.61 18.77 -7.93
CA ASN A 199 -0.66 18.84 -7.22
C ASN A 199 -0.86 17.59 -6.35
N ARG A 200 0.06 17.42 -5.39
CA ARG A 200 0.10 16.26 -4.50
C ARG A 200 -1.16 16.17 -3.64
N ILE A 201 -1.59 14.93 -3.36
CA ILE A 201 -2.70 14.65 -2.44
C ILE A 201 -2.22 15.04 -1.04
N GLN A 202 -2.91 15.97 -0.38
CA GLN A 202 -2.57 16.41 0.97
C GLN A 202 -3.30 15.56 1.99
N ASN A 203 -2.63 15.21 3.09
CA ASN A 203 -3.28 14.65 4.26
C ASN A 203 -3.98 15.78 5.02
N ASN A 204 -5.31 15.79 5.04
CA ASN A 204 -6.05 16.91 5.59
C ASN A 204 -7.20 16.43 6.48
N ALA A 205 -7.05 16.62 7.79
CA ALA A 205 -8.07 16.26 8.77
C ALA A 205 -9.41 16.99 8.60
N ASN A 206 -9.48 18.08 7.83
CA ASN A 206 -10.74 18.75 7.49
C ASN A 206 -11.49 18.07 6.34
N ASN A 207 -10.88 17.08 5.69
CA ASN A 207 -11.61 16.20 4.80
C ASN A 207 -12.58 15.34 5.62
N LYS A 208 -13.76 15.08 5.04
CA LYS A 208 -14.81 14.31 5.72
C LYS A 208 -14.27 12.92 6.05
N TYR A 209 -14.33 12.56 7.34
CA TYR A 209 -13.80 11.29 7.85
C TYR A 209 -12.28 11.11 7.66
N GLY A 210 -11.52 12.17 7.37
CA GLY A 210 -10.08 12.09 7.06
C GLY A 210 -9.75 11.60 5.65
N ILE A 211 -10.74 11.42 4.77
CA ILE A 211 -10.51 10.85 3.44
C ILE A 211 -9.87 11.86 2.50
N ASP A 212 -8.67 11.58 2.01
CA ASP A 212 -7.87 12.48 1.18
C ASP A 212 -8.06 12.28 -0.33
N PHE A 213 -8.46 11.08 -0.74
CA PHE A 213 -8.80 10.79 -2.13
C PHE A 213 -9.78 9.61 -2.24
N ILE A 214 -10.38 9.47 -3.42
CA ILE A 214 -11.33 8.41 -3.74
C ILE A 214 -10.81 7.66 -4.96
N VAL A 215 -10.84 6.33 -4.91
CA VAL A 215 -10.63 5.47 -6.07
C VAL A 215 -11.98 4.87 -6.46
N TYR A 216 -12.31 4.95 -7.74
CA TYR A 216 -13.49 4.34 -8.33
C TYR A 216 -13.10 3.07 -9.07
N GLY A 217 -13.86 2.00 -8.88
CA GLY A 217 -13.68 0.73 -9.59
C GLY A 217 -14.89 0.41 -10.46
N ASN A 218 -15.31 -0.84 -10.50
CA ASN A 218 -16.52 -1.34 -11.13
C ASN A 218 -17.22 -2.42 -10.25
N ALA A 219 -17.08 -2.29 -8.94
CA ALA A 219 -17.61 -3.22 -7.96
C ALA A 219 -19.12 -3.44 -8.08
N PHE A 220 -19.53 -4.68 -7.77
CA PHE A 220 -20.92 -5.07 -7.57
C PHE A 220 -21.10 -5.65 -6.17
N VAL A 221 -22.28 -5.43 -5.57
CA VAL A 221 -22.63 -6.12 -4.32
C VAL A 221 -22.64 -7.62 -4.57
N GLY A 222 -21.86 -8.37 -3.79
CA GLY A 222 -21.67 -9.81 -3.89
C GLY A 222 -20.52 -10.26 -4.79
N ASN A 223 -19.73 -9.33 -5.34
CA ASN A 223 -18.51 -9.63 -6.08
C ASN A 223 -17.48 -8.53 -5.84
N PRO A 224 -16.97 -8.38 -4.60
CA PRO A 224 -15.91 -7.42 -4.31
C PRO A 224 -14.58 -7.90 -4.92
N GLU A 225 -13.85 -7.02 -5.59
CA GLU A 225 -12.57 -7.35 -6.23
C GLU A 225 -11.49 -6.46 -5.63
N ALA A 226 -11.18 -6.70 -4.35
CA ALA A 226 -10.39 -5.77 -3.54
C ALA A 226 -9.01 -5.43 -4.14
N ALA A 227 -8.82 -4.15 -4.45
CA ALA A 227 -7.54 -3.57 -4.80
C ALA A 227 -6.88 -2.90 -3.58
N GLY A 228 -5.61 -3.19 -3.35
CA GLY A 228 -4.79 -2.47 -2.38
C GLY A 228 -4.25 -1.18 -2.98
N VAL A 229 -3.84 -0.26 -2.10
CA VAL A 229 -3.22 1.02 -2.50
C VAL A 229 -1.86 1.19 -1.82
N GLN A 230 -0.87 1.58 -2.61
CA GLN A 230 0.41 2.10 -2.12
C GLN A 230 0.56 3.55 -2.55
N VAL A 231 1.25 4.33 -1.73
CA VAL A 231 1.53 5.74 -1.97
C VAL A 231 3.01 6.06 -1.81
N SER A 232 3.48 7.09 -2.51
CA SER A 232 4.88 7.50 -2.47
C SER A 232 5.05 8.99 -2.84
N ASN A 233 6.16 9.59 -2.38
CA ASN A 233 6.60 10.92 -2.81
C ASN A 233 7.74 10.88 -3.83
N ASP A 234 8.55 9.83 -3.85
CA ASP A 234 9.77 9.71 -4.67
C ASP A 234 9.70 8.60 -5.72
N GLY A 235 8.66 7.76 -5.69
CA GLY A 235 8.50 6.60 -6.56
C GLY A 235 9.44 5.43 -6.22
N VAL A 236 10.18 5.52 -5.11
CA VAL A 236 11.16 4.54 -4.63
C VAL A 236 10.70 3.94 -3.30
N ASN A 237 10.37 4.80 -2.32
CA ASN A 237 9.86 4.40 -1.02
C ASN A 237 8.33 4.37 -1.08
N TRP A 238 7.75 3.20 -0.86
CA TRP A 238 6.32 2.95 -1.00
C TRP A 238 5.71 2.52 0.33
N TYR A 239 4.58 3.12 0.66
CA TYR A 239 3.82 2.83 1.88
C TYR A 239 2.46 2.27 1.52
N THR A 240 2.08 1.15 2.11
CA THR A 240 0.74 0.57 1.92
C THR A 240 -0.27 1.38 2.73
N LEU A 241 -1.44 1.68 2.17
CA LEU A 241 -2.57 2.18 2.96
C LEU A 241 -3.27 0.97 3.60
N ALA A 242 -3.13 0.83 4.92
CA ALA A 242 -3.63 -0.31 5.68
C ALA A 242 -5.17 -0.33 5.73
N GLY A 243 -5.78 -1.21 4.94
CA GLY A 243 -7.20 -1.48 5.00
C GLY A 243 -7.64 -2.28 6.22
N SER A 244 -8.95 -2.47 6.33
CA SER A 244 -9.59 -3.15 7.48
C SER A 244 -9.01 -4.54 7.80
N ARG A 245 -8.51 -5.29 6.82
CA ARG A 245 -7.93 -6.62 7.08
C ARG A 245 -6.43 -6.61 7.30
N HIS A 246 -5.76 -5.46 7.18
CA HIS A 246 -4.30 -5.39 7.13
C HIS A 246 -3.63 -6.13 8.30
N TYR A 247 -4.13 -5.98 9.52
CA TYR A 247 -3.59 -6.60 10.73
C TYR A 247 -4.23 -7.95 11.12
N MET A 248 -4.94 -8.59 10.19
CA MET A 248 -5.44 -9.96 10.35
C MET A 248 -4.33 -10.97 10.03
N SER A 249 -4.42 -12.18 10.60
CA SER A 249 -3.35 -13.20 10.51
C SER A 249 -3.18 -13.84 9.13
N ASP A 250 -4.21 -13.77 8.30
CA ASP A 250 -4.25 -14.30 6.93
C ASP A 250 -3.61 -13.34 5.93
N THR A 251 -3.64 -12.03 6.17
CA THR A 251 -3.00 -11.01 5.34
C THR A 251 -1.47 -11.18 5.32
N LYS A 252 -0.87 -11.07 4.13
CA LYS A 252 0.58 -11.16 3.91
C LYS A 252 1.10 -9.82 3.42
N TRP A 253 2.01 -9.21 4.18
CA TRP A 253 2.61 -7.92 3.84
C TRP A 253 3.89 -8.08 3.04
N ASN A 254 4.21 -7.06 2.23
CA ASN A 254 5.50 -6.93 1.57
C ASN A 254 5.95 -8.22 0.82
N GLN A 255 5.02 -8.84 0.10
CA GLN A 255 5.27 -10.05 -0.67
C GLN A 255 5.76 -9.69 -2.07
N ASN A 256 6.63 -10.53 -2.62
CA ASN A 256 6.85 -10.58 -4.05
C ASN A 256 5.84 -11.57 -4.64
N ILE A 257 5.10 -11.15 -5.65
CA ILE A 257 4.19 -12.03 -6.41
C ILE A 257 4.73 -12.14 -7.82
N SER A 258 5.14 -13.35 -8.20
CA SER A 258 5.69 -13.64 -9.51
C SER A 258 4.81 -14.61 -10.27
N TYR A 259 4.61 -14.35 -11.56
CA TYR A 259 3.90 -15.21 -12.49
C TYR A 259 4.84 -15.69 -13.58
N VAL A 260 4.74 -16.96 -13.95
CA VAL A 260 5.45 -17.54 -15.10
C VAL A 260 4.47 -18.11 -16.10
N ARG A 261 4.64 -17.81 -17.39
CA ARG A 261 3.83 -18.39 -18.48
C ARG A 261 4.53 -19.58 -19.10
N LEU A 262 3.79 -20.69 -19.21
CA LEU A 262 4.17 -21.86 -19.98
C LEU A 262 3.19 -22.13 -21.11
N THR A 263 3.73 -22.39 -22.30
CA THR A 263 2.94 -22.76 -23.49
C THR A 263 2.74 -24.28 -23.63
N ALA A 264 3.53 -25.07 -22.90
CA ALA A 264 3.46 -26.54 -22.77
C ALA A 264 4.05 -26.96 -21.41
N ASP A 265 3.95 -28.23 -21.05
CA ASP A 265 4.65 -28.76 -19.88
C ASP A 265 6.18 -28.59 -20.01
N ASN A 266 6.85 -28.30 -18.91
CA ASN A 266 8.30 -28.14 -18.86
C ASN A 266 8.88 -28.55 -17.50
N THR A 267 8.73 -29.83 -17.17
CA THR A 267 9.25 -30.41 -15.92
C THR A 267 10.77 -30.36 -15.82
N SER A 268 11.49 -30.19 -16.93
CA SER A 268 12.94 -29.98 -16.91
C SER A 268 13.37 -28.62 -16.36
N LEU A 269 12.50 -27.61 -16.47
CA LEU A 269 12.74 -26.27 -15.92
C LEU A 269 12.35 -26.21 -14.44
N ASN A 270 11.21 -26.80 -14.07
CA ASN A 270 10.77 -26.97 -12.69
C ASN A 270 9.75 -28.12 -12.60
N ASP A 271 9.85 -28.98 -11.59
CA ASP A 271 8.97 -30.16 -11.46
C ASP A 271 7.47 -29.83 -11.34
N ALA A 272 7.12 -28.60 -10.93
CA ALA A 272 5.72 -28.13 -10.84
C ALA A 272 5.05 -27.93 -12.22
N PHE A 273 5.85 -27.80 -13.28
CA PHE A 273 5.41 -27.40 -14.62
C PHE A 273 4.91 -28.57 -15.47
N THR A 274 3.84 -29.20 -15.00
CA THR A 274 3.27 -30.41 -15.62
C THR A 274 2.25 -30.12 -16.73
N ALA A 275 1.93 -28.86 -17.01
CA ALA A 275 1.00 -28.44 -18.05
C ALA A 275 1.30 -27.02 -18.53
N ALA A 276 0.72 -26.64 -19.69
CA ALA A 276 0.64 -25.24 -20.10
C ALA A 276 -0.21 -24.44 -19.10
N GLY A 277 0.18 -23.19 -18.83
CA GLY A 277 -0.57 -22.32 -17.93
C GLY A 277 0.26 -21.20 -17.34
N ILE A 278 -0.37 -20.44 -16.45
CA ILE A 278 0.26 -19.43 -15.62
C ILE A 278 0.36 -19.99 -14.19
N TYR A 279 1.58 -20.04 -13.68
CA TYR A 279 1.89 -20.44 -12.31
C TYR A 279 2.32 -19.23 -11.50
N VAL A 280 2.11 -19.28 -10.18
CA VAL A 280 2.44 -18.22 -9.25
C VAL A 280 3.51 -18.67 -8.25
N SER A 281 4.38 -17.75 -7.85
CA SER A 281 5.40 -17.93 -6.82
C SER A 281 5.47 -16.71 -5.91
N THR A 282 5.75 -16.94 -4.62
CA THR A 282 6.03 -15.88 -3.65
C THR A 282 7.50 -15.82 -3.23
N ASN A 283 8.33 -16.74 -3.74
CA ASN A 283 9.75 -16.84 -3.41
C ASN A 283 10.67 -16.83 -4.64
N PHE A 284 10.14 -16.46 -5.81
CA PHE A 284 10.98 -16.17 -6.97
C PHE A 284 11.81 -14.91 -6.71
N GLU A 285 13.13 -15.06 -6.79
CA GLU A 285 14.08 -13.96 -6.71
C GLU A 285 14.41 -13.47 -8.12
N VAL A 286 14.07 -12.22 -8.43
CA VAL A 286 14.37 -11.61 -9.73
C VAL A 286 15.90 -11.55 -9.92
N PRO A 287 16.48 -12.24 -10.93
CA PRO A 287 17.91 -12.16 -11.19
C PRO A 287 18.32 -10.75 -11.62
N SER A 288 19.59 -10.40 -11.39
CA SER A 288 20.13 -9.09 -11.75
C SER A 288 20.23 -8.84 -13.26
N SER A 289 19.95 -9.85 -14.10
CA SER A 289 19.94 -9.70 -15.55
C SER A 289 18.90 -10.59 -16.21
N ASP A 290 18.29 -10.09 -17.28
CA ASP A 290 17.36 -10.84 -18.14
C ASP A 290 18.13 -11.63 -19.21
N ASN A 291 19.09 -12.46 -18.81
CA ASN A 291 19.69 -13.44 -19.74
C ASN A 291 19.09 -14.82 -19.50
N ALA A 292 19.00 -15.63 -20.54
CA ALA A 292 18.31 -16.91 -20.51
C ALA A 292 18.75 -17.82 -19.36
N SER A 293 20.06 -17.95 -19.13
CA SER A 293 20.59 -18.85 -18.10
C SER A 293 20.28 -18.38 -16.68
N ASP A 294 20.35 -17.07 -16.40
CA ASP A 294 20.05 -16.54 -15.08
C ASP A 294 18.56 -16.63 -14.77
N VAL A 295 17.72 -16.34 -15.77
CA VAL A 295 16.26 -16.44 -15.66
C VAL A 295 15.85 -17.90 -15.43
N ASP A 296 16.33 -18.84 -16.25
CA ASP A 296 15.99 -20.26 -16.11
C ASP A 296 16.47 -20.84 -14.77
N ALA A 297 17.66 -20.44 -14.31
CA ALA A 297 18.17 -20.84 -13.00
C ALA A 297 17.30 -20.31 -11.85
N ALA A 298 16.86 -19.05 -11.93
CA ALA A 298 15.96 -18.48 -10.93
C ALA A 298 14.58 -19.16 -10.93
N ILE A 299 14.03 -19.47 -12.11
CA ILE A 299 12.76 -20.21 -12.24
C ILE A 299 12.89 -21.61 -11.61
N GLY A 300 13.98 -22.32 -11.86
CA GLY A 300 14.24 -23.65 -11.31
C GLY A 300 14.47 -23.67 -9.80
N ALA A 301 14.94 -22.56 -9.21
CA ALA A 301 15.16 -22.43 -7.76
C ALA A 301 13.89 -22.09 -6.97
N ALA A 302 12.92 -21.43 -7.61
CA ALA A 302 11.68 -20.98 -6.98
C ALA A 302 10.66 -22.12 -6.83
N THR A 303 9.69 -21.92 -5.93
CA THR A 303 8.53 -22.80 -5.76
C THR A 303 7.34 -22.20 -6.51
N TRP A 304 6.69 -23.03 -7.34
CA TRP A 304 5.56 -22.62 -8.16
C TRP A 304 4.31 -23.44 -7.84
N THR A 305 3.16 -22.78 -7.82
CA THR A 305 1.85 -23.43 -7.72
C THR A 305 0.89 -22.88 -8.76
N GLY A 306 -0.25 -23.54 -8.95
CA GLY A 306 -1.38 -22.90 -9.61
C GLY A 306 -1.92 -21.74 -8.79
N VAL A 307 -2.77 -20.92 -9.41
CA VAL A 307 -3.47 -19.82 -8.72
C VAL A 307 -4.49 -20.43 -7.74
N PRO A 308 -4.60 -19.94 -6.50
CA PRO A 308 -5.58 -20.43 -5.53
C PRO A 308 -7.04 -20.41 -6.01
N GLN A 309 -7.80 -21.45 -5.70
CA GLN A 309 -9.21 -21.60 -6.04
C GLN A 309 -9.97 -22.36 -4.95
N LEU A 310 -11.28 -22.09 -4.84
CA LEU A 310 -12.21 -22.96 -4.11
C LEU A 310 -12.88 -23.95 -5.08
N THR A 311 -12.73 -25.24 -4.80
CA THR A 311 -13.27 -26.35 -5.61
C THR A 311 -14.35 -27.14 -4.86
N GLY A 312 -15.25 -27.77 -5.62
CA GLY A 312 -16.36 -28.55 -5.09
C GLY A 312 -17.65 -27.74 -4.87
N SER A 313 -18.73 -28.47 -4.56
CA SER A 313 -20.10 -27.92 -4.44
C SER A 313 -20.66 -27.93 -3.01
N THR A 314 -19.90 -28.40 -2.03
CA THR A 314 -20.32 -28.51 -0.63
C THR A 314 -19.42 -27.66 0.24
N TYR A 315 -20.01 -26.93 1.19
CA TYR A 315 -19.29 -26.10 2.14
C TYR A 315 -18.83 -26.92 3.38
N PRO A 316 -17.63 -26.64 3.93
CA PRO A 316 -16.61 -25.76 3.36
C PRO A 316 -16.02 -26.37 2.06
N LYS A 317 -15.89 -25.54 1.03
CA LYS A 317 -15.26 -25.88 -0.25
C LYS A 317 -13.77 -26.16 -0.05
N THR A 318 -13.19 -26.93 -0.97
CA THR A 318 -11.79 -27.32 -0.90
C THR A 318 -10.91 -26.23 -1.51
N TYR A 319 -10.04 -25.63 -0.71
CA TYR A 319 -8.97 -24.74 -1.19
C TYR A 319 -7.92 -25.56 -1.96
N SER A 320 -7.59 -25.12 -3.17
CA SER A 320 -6.68 -25.83 -4.08
C SER A 320 -5.79 -24.86 -4.84
N THR A 321 -4.53 -25.24 -5.03
CA THR A 321 -3.55 -24.57 -5.88
C THR A 321 -3.01 -25.50 -6.97
N ALA A 322 -3.73 -26.60 -7.26
CA ALA A 322 -3.24 -27.67 -8.12
C ALA A 322 -3.23 -27.33 -9.62
N THR A 323 -4.11 -26.43 -10.06
CA THR A 323 -4.34 -26.14 -11.48
C THR A 323 -3.80 -24.75 -11.81
N PRO A 324 -2.92 -24.60 -12.82
CA PRO A 324 -2.49 -23.28 -13.27
C PRO A 324 -3.64 -22.54 -13.95
N ALA A 325 -3.56 -21.21 -13.96
CA ALA A 325 -4.47 -20.39 -14.77
C ALA A 325 -4.16 -20.56 -16.27
N ALA A 326 -5.08 -20.18 -17.15
CA ALA A 326 -4.90 -20.39 -18.58
C ALA A 326 -3.76 -19.53 -19.15
N ALA A 327 -2.86 -20.14 -19.93
CA ALA A 327 -1.74 -19.42 -20.57
C ALA A 327 -2.19 -18.26 -21.47
N ALA A 328 -3.42 -18.34 -22.01
CA ALA A 328 -4.02 -17.31 -22.86
C ALA A 328 -4.38 -16.01 -22.11
N TRP A 329 -4.34 -16.01 -20.78
CA TRP A 329 -4.59 -14.84 -19.93
C TRP A 329 -3.34 -13.97 -19.72
N TRP A 330 -2.20 -14.37 -20.28
CA TRP A 330 -0.93 -13.66 -20.11
C TRP A 330 -0.81 -12.43 -21.00
N PRO A 331 -0.53 -11.22 -20.46
CA PRO A 331 -0.43 -9.97 -21.22
C PRO A 331 0.63 -10.08 -22.31
N GLU A 332 0.34 -9.62 -23.53
CA GLU A 332 1.34 -9.69 -24.61
C GLU A 332 2.13 -8.40 -24.71
N TYR A 333 3.46 -8.53 -24.77
CA TYR A 333 4.35 -7.38 -24.88
C TYR A 333 4.07 -6.54 -26.13
N ALA A 334 3.73 -7.21 -27.25
CA ALA A 334 3.36 -6.58 -28.51
C ALA A 334 2.06 -7.20 -29.07
N GLN A 335 2.14 -8.44 -29.55
CA GLN A 335 1.02 -9.15 -30.19
C GLN A 335 0.79 -10.53 -29.56
N ASP A 336 -0.46 -10.98 -29.59
CA ASP A 336 -0.82 -12.36 -29.29
C ASP A 336 -0.49 -13.33 -30.45
N SER A 337 -0.72 -14.63 -30.22
CA SER A 337 -0.49 -15.69 -31.21
C SER A 337 -1.37 -15.59 -32.47
N ASN A 338 -2.38 -14.72 -32.47
CA ASN A 338 -3.32 -14.47 -33.58
C ASN A 338 -3.09 -13.09 -34.22
N ASN A 339 -1.94 -12.45 -33.99
CA ASN A 339 -1.58 -11.13 -34.48
C ASN A 339 -2.55 -10.02 -34.00
N LYS A 340 -3.07 -10.14 -32.77
CA LYS A 340 -3.81 -9.08 -32.10
C LYS A 340 -2.87 -8.24 -31.27
N ASP A 341 -2.87 -6.95 -31.53
CA ASP A 341 -2.05 -5.98 -30.80
C ASP A 341 -2.58 -5.77 -29.37
N GLU A 342 -1.71 -5.91 -28.38
CA GLU A 342 -1.97 -5.54 -26.98
C GLU A 342 -0.97 -4.54 -26.44
N ASN A 343 0.28 -4.58 -26.92
CA ASN A 343 1.29 -3.55 -26.69
C ASN A 343 1.58 -3.19 -25.22
N TYR A 344 1.51 -4.16 -24.29
CA TYR A 344 1.86 -3.90 -22.89
C TYR A 344 3.30 -3.46 -22.69
N GLY A 345 4.19 -3.79 -23.63
CA GLY A 345 5.57 -3.31 -23.65
C GLY A 345 5.72 -1.79 -23.68
N ASN A 346 4.67 -1.06 -24.09
CA ASN A 346 4.67 0.40 -24.13
C ASN A 346 4.19 1.05 -22.82
N VAL A 347 3.41 0.33 -22.00
CA VAL A 347 2.69 0.91 -20.86
C VAL A 347 3.07 0.32 -19.52
N TRP A 348 3.72 -0.85 -19.48
CA TRP A 348 4.08 -1.49 -18.21
C TRP A 348 4.99 -0.60 -17.35
N ASN A 349 6.02 0.00 -17.94
CA ASN A 349 6.96 0.87 -17.25
C ASN A 349 7.32 2.08 -18.13
N ILE A 350 6.41 3.06 -18.17
CA ILE A 350 6.55 4.25 -19.01
C ILE A 350 7.76 5.05 -18.52
N ASP A 351 8.61 5.42 -19.49
CA ASP A 351 9.89 6.12 -19.27
C ASP A 351 10.87 5.42 -18.32
N ASN A 352 10.66 4.13 -18.04
CA ASN A 352 11.48 3.34 -17.12
C ASN A 352 11.58 3.96 -15.71
N THR A 353 10.45 4.52 -15.24
CA THR A 353 10.34 5.25 -13.97
C THR A 353 9.65 4.46 -12.86
N VAL A 354 9.00 3.34 -13.19
CA VAL A 354 8.30 2.48 -12.22
C VAL A 354 9.27 1.50 -11.59
N ASN A 355 9.37 1.56 -10.26
CA ASN A 355 10.12 0.61 -9.45
C ASN A 355 9.23 -0.52 -8.94
N GLY A 356 9.85 -1.65 -8.61
CA GLY A 356 9.19 -2.78 -7.96
C GLY A 356 8.37 -3.68 -8.89
N VAL A 357 8.63 -3.59 -10.20
CA VAL A 357 8.03 -4.44 -11.24
C VAL A 357 9.12 -4.90 -12.20
N SER A 358 9.10 -6.17 -12.60
CA SER A 358 10.02 -6.72 -13.61
C SER A 358 9.28 -7.61 -14.59
N TRP A 359 9.68 -7.57 -15.88
CA TRP A 359 9.21 -8.51 -16.91
C TRP A 359 10.42 -9.12 -17.63
N LEU A 360 10.78 -10.32 -17.20
CA LEU A 360 11.89 -11.12 -17.75
C LEU A 360 11.35 -11.95 -18.91
N ARG A 361 12.02 -11.88 -20.06
CA ARG A 361 11.52 -12.47 -21.31
C ARG A 361 12.55 -13.28 -22.08
N SER A 362 13.80 -13.25 -21.62
CA SER A 362 14.90 -13.90 -22.34
C SER A 362 15.12 -15.35 -21.92
N GLY A 363 14.41 -15.83 -20.89
CA GLY A 363 14.41 -17.23 -20.45
C GLY A 363 13.65 -18.17 -21.38
N SER A 364 13.63 -19.45 -21.02
CA SER A 364 12.78 -20.48 -21.62
C SER A 364 11.28 -20.26 -21.32
N ALA A 365 10.97 -19.39 -20.36
CA ALA A 365 9.65 -18.88 -20.04
C ALA A 365 9.73 -17.39 -19.67
N GLU A 366 8.61 -16.68 -19.83
CA GLU A 366 8.50 -15.29 -19.38
C GLU A 366 8.05 -15.25 -17.92
N VAL A 367 8.59 -14.29 -17.16
CA VAL A 367 8.24 -14.06 -15.76
C VAL A 367 7.92 -12.59 -15.53
N ILE A 368 6.76 -12.33 -14.94
CA ILE A 368 6.37 -11.01 -14.42
C ILE A 368 6.45 -11.07 -12.90
N THR A 369 7.06 -10.08 -12.26
CA THR A 369 7.12 -9.97 -10.79
C THR A 369 6.68 -8.59 -10.34
N TYR A 370 5.82 -8.58 -9.32
CA TYR A 370 5.40 -7.41 -8.56
C TYR A 370 5.96 -7.53 -7.15
N THR A 371 6.68 -6.53 -6.67
CA THR A 371 7.35 -6.56 -5.37
C THR A 371 6.66 -5.65 -4.35
N GLY A 372 6.78 -6.01 -3.07
CA GLY A 372 6.24 -5.21 -1.97
C GLY A 372 4.71 -5.16 -1.91
N VAL A 373 4.02 -6.15 -2.50
CA VAL A 373 2.56 -6.24 -2.55
C VAL A 373 2.03 -6.72 -1.19
N THR A 374 0.95 -6.12 -0.69
CA THR A 374 0.19 -6.68 0.43
C THR A 374 -1.00 -7.45 -0.12
N THR A 375 -1.03 -8.77 0.07
CA THR A 375 -2.15 -9.61 -0.37
C THR A 375 -3.10 -9.90 0.78
N VAL A 376 -4.40 -9.82 0.50
CA VAL A 376 -5.47 -10.20 1.42
C VAL A 376 -6.19 -11.45 0.91
N GLU A 377 -6.73 -12.22 1.83
CA GLU A 377 -7.48 -13.44 1.50
C GLU A 377 -8.81 -13.08 0.82
N ASP A 378 -9.16 -13.82 -0.24
CA ASP A 378 -10.40 -13.68 -1.00
C ASP A 378 -11.64 -13.82 -0.10
N ASP A 379 -12.70 -13.05 -0.38
CA ASP A 379 -13.90 -13.01 0.47
C ASP A 379 -14.55 -14.37 0.60
N MET A 380 -14.58 -15.15 -0.48
CA MET A 380 -15.14 -16.49 -0.46
C MET A 380 -14.27 -17.45 0.34
N VAL A 381 -12.95 -17.25 0.41
CA VAL A 381 -12.08 -18.08 1.25
C VAL A 381 -12.25 -17.73 2.71
N VAL A 382 -12.29 -16.43 3.05
CA VAL A 382 -12.57 -15.95 4.42
C VAL A 382 -13.88 -16.52 4.94
N LEU A 383 -14.94 -16.42 4.13
CA LEU A 383 -16.28 -16.88 4.51
C LEU A 383 -16.45 -18.39 4.40
N ASN A 384 -15.51 -19.11 3.78
CA ASN A 384 -15.56 -20.57 3.68
C ASN A 384 -15.17 -21.26 4.99
N GLU A 385 -14.41 -20.61 5.86
CA GLU A 385 -13.97 -21.19 7.14
C GLU A 385 -15.17 -21.52 8.04
N GLY A 386 -15.44 -22.82 8.23
CA GLY A 386 -16.56 -23.29 9.05
C GLY A 386 -17.94 -23.13 8.40
N ALA A 387 -18.01 -22.73 7.13
CA ALA A 387 -19.28 -22.55 6.42
C ALA A 387 -20.06 -23.84 6.22
N THR A 388 -21.38 -23.76 6.34
CA THR A 388 -22.32 -24.85 6.02
C THR A 388 -23.19 -24.56 4.80
N ALA A 389 -23.12 -23.34 4.25
CA ALA A 389 -23.87 -22.86 3.10
C ALA A 389 -23.09 -21.74 2.39
N ALA A 390 -23.56 -21.34 1.20
CA ALA A 390 -22.99 -20.19 0.50
C ALA A 390 -23.26 -18.89 1.28
N PRO A 391 -22.27 -17.98 1.37
CA PRO A 391 -22.47 -16.67 1.95
C PRO A 391 -23.46 -15.85 1.10
N SER A 392 -24.12 -14.90 1.75
CA SER A 392 -24.91 -13.88 1.07
C SER A 392 -24.02 -12.87 0.35
N GLN A 393 -24.59 -12.17 -0.63
CA GLN A 393 -23.87 -11.11 -1.37
C GLN A 393 -23.36 -9.99 -0.44
N ALA A 394 -24.12 -9.66 0.60
CA ALA A 394 -23.70 -8.66 1.58
C ALA A 394 -22.50 -9.15 2.39
N GLU A 395 -22.55 -10.39 2.92
CA GLU A 395 -21.42 -10.97 3.67
C GLU A 395 -20.13 -10.97 2.85
N MET A 396 -20.20 -11.33 1.56
CA MET A 396 -19.07 -11.27 0.62
C MET A 396 -18.50 -9.85 0.51
N THR A 397 -19.36 -8.89 0.15
CA THR A 397 -18.94 -7.47 -0.05
C THR A 397 -18.33 -6.88 1.23
N ASP A 398 -18.89 -7.24 2.39
CA ASP A 398 -18.51 -6.67 3.68
C ASP A 398 -17.25 -7.32 4.29
N VAL A 399 -16.58 -8.24 3.60
CA VAL A 399 -15.25 -8.72 4.03
C VAL A 399 -14.21 -7.59 4.05
N TYR A 400 -14.37 -6.60 3.16
CA TYR A 400 -13.43 -5.48 2.96
C TYR A 400 -14.11 -4.14 3.28
N GLN A 401 -13.95 -3.62 4.50
CA GLN A 401 -14.71 -2.44 4.95
C GLN A 401 -14.13 -1.09 4.45
N TRP A 402 -12.81 -0.89 4.59
CA TRP A 402 -12.08 0.31 4.14
C TRP A 402 -10.65 -0.03 3.73
N GLY A 403 -10.00 0.91 3.02
CA GLY A 403 -8.62 0.79 2.54
C GLY A 403 -8.44 -0.21 1.40
N TYR A 404 -9.53 -0.54 0.71
CA TYR A 404 -9.53 -1.33 -0.52
C TYR A 404 -10.35 -0.59 -1.57
N ALA A 405 -9.87 -0.53 -2.80
CA ALA A 405 -10.62 -0.02 -3.94
C ALA A 405 -11.39 -1.18 -4.57
N ASP A 406 -12.43 -0.82 -5.35
CA ASP A 406 -13.24 -1.77 -6.10
C ASP A 406 -14.02 -2.75 -5.21
N VAL A 407 -14.51 -2.23 -4.08
CA VAL A 407 -15.39 -2.97 -3.16
C VAL A 407 -16.74 -2.27 -2.97
N ARG A 408 -16.84 -0.98 -3.30
CA ARG A 408 -18.09 -0.21 -3.27
C ARG A 408 -18.56 0.19 -4.66
N VAL A 409 -19.86 0.03 -4.89
CA VAL A 409 -20.50 0.57 -6.10
C VAL A 409 -20.26 2.08 -6.20
N ASN A 410 -19.92 2.60 -7.38
CA ASN A 410 -19.46 3.99 -7.51
C ASN A 410 -20.55 5.06 -7.25
N GLY A 411 -21.80 4.77 -7.56
CA GLY A 411 -22.87 5.78 -7.60
C GLY A 411 -22.69 6.75 -8.77
N SER A 412 -23.01 8.04 -8.56
CA SER A 412 -22.94 9.08 -9.61
C SER A 412 -22.30 10.40 -9.16
N GLN A 413 -21.91 10.52 -7.89
CA GLN A 413 -21.35 11.74 -7.30
C GLN A 413 -19.81 11.68 -7.27
N TYR A 414 -19.20 11.58 -8.46
CA TYR A 414 -17.75 11.45 -8.58
C TYR A 414 -16.99 12.63 -7.95
N GLY A 415 -15.94 12.33 -7.19
CA GLY A 415 -15.13 13.31 -6.47
C GLY A 415 -15.76 13.86 -5.19
N THR A 416 -16.88 13.29 -4.73
CA THR A 416 -17.56 13.69 -3.49
C THR A 416 -17.57 12.54 -2.48
N ILE A 417 -17.21 12.81 -1.23
CA ILE A 417 -17.28 11.83 -0.14
C ILE A 417 -18.74 11.67 0.31
N VAL A 418 -19.37 10.56 -0.06
CA VAL A 418 -20.79 10.29 0.26
C VAL A 418 -21.00 9.16 1.27
N ASN A 419 -19.95 8.40 1.59
CA ASN A 419 -19.99 7.33 2.59
C ASN A 419 -18.93 7.55 3.68
N ASN A 420 -19.23 7.09 4.89
CA ASN A 420 -18.29 7.00 6.00
C ASN A 420 -17.67 5.58 6.03
N PRO A 421 -16.38 5.40 5.70
CA PRO A 421 -15.75 4.08 5.70
C PRO A 421 -15.75 3.38 7.07
N TYR A 422 -15.95 4.14 8.15
CA TYR A 422 -16.00 3.63 9.52
C TYR A 422 -17.41 3.31 10.02
N ALA A 423 -18.45 3.58 9.24
CA ALA A 423 -19.84 3.35 9.67
C ALA A 423 -20.70 2.67 8.61
N ASP A 424 -20.45 2.95 7.33
CA ASP A 424 -21.27 2.48 6.23
C ASP A 424 -20.67 1.20 5.62
N ALA A 425 -21.41 0.11 5.68
CA ALA A 425 -21.00 -1.15 5.06
C ALA A 425 -20.89 -1.01 3.52
N PRO A 426 -19.85 -1.59 2.89
CA PRO A 426 -19.69 -1.60 1.43
C PRO A 426 -20.92 -2.09 0.67
N SER A 427 -21.62 -3.10 1.19
CA SER A 427 -22.83 -3.63 0.55
C SER A 427 -24.03 -2.68 0.58
N ALA A 428 -24.01 -1.68 1.47
CA ALA A 428 -25.17 -0.84 1.79
C ALA A 428 -25.08 0.57 1.19
N VAL A 429 -23.88 1.14 1.11
CA VAL A 429 -23.66 2.52 0.65
C VAL A 429 -22.51 2.58 -0.34
N GLY A 430 -22.84 3.05 -1.54
CA GLY A 430 -21.87 3.31 -2.62
C GLY A 430 -21.14 4.64 -2.49
N GLY A 431 -20.57 5.09 -3.61
CA GLY A 431 -19.85 6.37 -3.69
C GLY A 431 -18.38 6.27 -4.08
N GLY A 432 -17.91 5.06 -4.43
CA GLY A 432 -16.49 4.75 -4.55
C GLY A 432 -15.82 4.58 -3.19
N ASP A 433 -14.53 4.26 -3.25
CA ASP A 433 -13.74 3.88 -2.08
C ASP A 433 -12.82 5.02 -1.66
N GLY A 434 -13.08 5.57 -0.48
CA GLY A 434 -12.28 6.63 0.12
C GLY A 434 -10.99 6.10 0.77
N PHE A 435 -9.91 6.87 0.63
CA PHE A 435 -8.60 6.61 1.20
C PHE A 435 -8.09 7.77 2.03
N ASP A 436 -7.62 7.46 3.23
CA ASP A 436 -7.00 8.38 4.19
C ASP A 436 -5.50 8.09 4.25
N LEU A 437 -4.66 9.12 4.09
CA LEU A 437 -3.21 8.97 4.15
C LEU A 437 -2.71 8.59 5.55
N ALA A 438 -3.51 8.80 6.60
CA ALA A 438 -3.23 8.33 7.94
C ALA A 438 -3.23 6.79 8.06
N TRP A 439 -3.68 6.07 7.03
CA TRP A 439 -3.57 4.62 6.94
C TRP A 439 -2.20 4.13 6.47
N ALA A 440 -1.28 5.01 6.09
CA ALA A 440 0.02 4.62 5.55
C ALA A 440 0.86 3.84 6.55
N VAL A 441 1.45 2.73 6.07
CA VAL A 441 2.36 1.87 6.82
C VAL A 441 3.58 1.46 5.98
N ASP A 442 4.70 1.24 6.65
CA ASP A 442 5.91 0.69 6.05
C ASP A 442 5.77 -0.82 5.73
N ALA A 443 6.82 -1.39 5.14
CA ALA A 443 6.89 -2.81 4.80
C ALA A 443 6.80 -3.77 6.01
N ASN A 444 6.95 -3.27 7.23
CA ASN A 444 6.87 -4.01 8.49
C ASN A 444 5.54 -3.78 9.23
N GLY A 445 4.59 -3.09 8.61
CA GLY A 445 3.28 -2.74 9.20
C GLY A 445 3.36 -1.65 10.27
N ASN A 446 4.39 -0.79 10.24
CA ASN A 446 4.50 0.35 11.15
C ASN A 446 3.81 1.57 10.52
N PRO A 447 2.94 2.29 11.25
CA PRO A 447 2.40 3.56 10.79
C PRO A 447 3.49 4.55 10.37
N VAL A 448 3.27 5.19 9.23
CA VAL A 448 4.11 6.28 8.70
C VAL A 448 3.22 7.50 8.51
N GLN A 449 3.66 8.66 9.01
CA GLN A 449 2.93 9.90 8.82
C GLN A 449 3.37 10.55 7.53
N LEU A 450 2.40 10.87 6.66
CA LEU A 450 2.64 11.53 5.38
C LEU A 450 1.86 12.84 5.36
N SER A 451 2.53 13.97 5.11
CA SER A 451 1.86 15.26 4.89
C SER A 451 1.18 15.33 3.53
N SER A 452 1.75 14.64 2.53
CA SER A 452 1.21 14.55 1.18
C SER A 452 1.82 13.39 0.41
N VAL A 453 1.26 13.04 -0.75
CA VAL A 453 1.80 12.03 -1.67
C VAL A 453 1.70 12.46 -3.13
N ARG A 454 2.69 12.07 -3.94
CA ARG A 454 2.73 12.34 -5.39
C ARG A 454 2.23 11.16 -6.21
N TYR A 455 2.64 9.95 -5.84
CA TYR A 455 2.32 8.74 -6.58
C TYR A 455 1.32 7.89 -5.82
N VAL A 456 0.36 7.35 -6.56
CA VAL A 456 -0.62 6.38 -6.04
C VAL A 456 -0.58 5.15 -6.95
N ARG A 457 -0.25 4.00 -6.39
CA ARG A 457 -0.31 2.71 -7.08
C ARG A 457 -1.51 1.93 -6.56
N VAL A 458 -2.44 1.64 -7.44
CA VAL A 458 -3.57 0.75 -7.16
C VAL A 458 -3.24 -0.60 -7.77
N TYR A 459 -3.36 -1.67 -6.98
CA TYR A 459 -3.00 -3.03 -7.41
C TYR A 459 -4.04 -4.04 -6.92
N SER A 460 -4.28 -5.12 -7.68
CA SER A 460 -5.13 -6.22 -7.18
C SER A 460 -4.50 -6.83 -5.92
N ALA A 461 -5.23 -6.85 -4.80
CA ALA A 461 -4.73 -7.40 -3.54
C ALA A 461 -5.10 -8.86 -3.33
N VAL A 462 -6.03 -9.39 -4.13
CA VAL A 462 -6.56 -10.75 -3.97
C VAL A 462 -5.89 -11.71 -4.96
N LEU A 463 -5.23 -12.75 -4.43
CA LEU A 463 -4.64 -13.83 -5.23
C LEU A 463 -5.62 -15.01 -5.29
N PHE A 464 -6.57 -14.95 -6.22
CA PHE A 464 -7.61 -15.96 -6.34
C PHE A 464 -8.12 -16.13 -7.76
N SER A 465 -8.63 -17.33 -8.07
CA SER A 465 -9.34 -17.62 -9.30
C SER A 465 -10.66 -18.34 -9.03
N ALA A 466 -11.73 -17.82 -9.63
CA ALA A 466 -13.07 -18.39 -9.67
C ALA A 466 -13.19 -19.53 -10.73
N GLY A 467 -12.08 -20.16 -11.11
CA GLY A 467 -12.05 -21.25 -12.08
C GLY A 467 -12.40 -20.78 -13.49
N VAL A 468 -13.48 -21.33 -14.06
CA VAL A 468 -13.92 -21.01 -15.43
C VAL A 468 -14.31 -19.54 -15.62
N PHE A 469 -14.63 -18.84 -14.52
CA PHE A 469 -15.02 -17.44 -14.56
C PHE A 469 -13.84 -16.47 -14.59
N GLY A 470 -12.62 -16.91 -14.27
CA GLY A 470 -11.44 -16.05 -14.28
C GLY A 470 -10.68 -15.96 -12.98
N GLU A 471 -9.74 -15.04 -12.96
CA GLU A 471 -9.17 -14.41 -11.76
C GLU A 471 -10.16 -13.44 -11.08
N THR A 472 -10.00 -13.21 -9.77
CA THR A 472 -10.52 -12.00 -9.11
C THR A 472 -9.71 -10.82 -9.64
N SER A 473 -10.35 -9.90 -10.36
CA SER A 473 -9.69 -8.83 -11.13
C SER A 473 -10.22 -7.47 -10.70
N ALA A 474 -9.49 -6.82 -9.80
CA ALA A 474 -9.81 -5.45 -9.44
C ALA A 474 -9.78 -4.53 -10.67
N GLU A 475 -10.66 -3.54 -10.69
CA GLU A 475 -10.83 -2.57 -11.75
C GLU A 475 -10.67 -1.15 -11.24
N VAL A 476 -10.14 -0.27 -12.09
CA VAL A 476 -9.92 1.14 -11.76
C VAL A 476 -10.51 2.01 -12.85
N CYS A 477 -11.52 2.78 -12.47
CA CYS A 477 -12.27 3.70 -13.32
C CYS A 477 -11.93 5.17 -13.04
N GLY A 478 -11.24 5.51 -11.95
CA GLY A 478 -10.77 6.88 -11.73
C GLY A 478 -10.22 7.13 -10.33
N LEU A 479 -9.51 8.25 -10.20
CA LEU A 479 -9.01 8.76 -8.92
C LEU A 479 -9.36 10.24 -8.79
N TYR A 480 -9.85 10.64 -7.63
CA TYR A 480 -10.20 12.02 -7.32
C TYR A 480 -9.66 12.44 -5.96
N VAL A 481 -9.04 13.61 -5.89
CA VAL A 481 -8.65 14.21 -4.60
C VAL A 481 -9.89 14.75 -3.90
N ALA A 482 -10.02 14.42 -2.61
CA ALA A 482 -11.11 14.89 -1.78
C ALA A 482 -10.98 16.38 -1.48
N ASN A 483 -12.11 17.06 -1.33
CA ASN A 483 -12.16 18.46 -0.94
C ASN A 483 -13.15 18.59 0.23
N GLY A 484 -12.63 18.95 1.41
CA GLY A 484 -13.30 18.74 2.68
C GLY A 484 -14.46 19.68 3.04
N ASP A 485 -15.45 19.08 3.69
CA ASP A 485 -16.54 19.67 4.51
C ASP A 485 -16.62 18.99 5.90
N GLY A 486 -15.53 18.33 6.31
CA GLY A 486 -15.41 17.62 7.59
C GLY A 486 -15.23 18.54 8.79
N SER A 487 -15.23 17.94 9.99
CA SER A 487 -15.15 18.68 11.26
C SER A 487 -13.76 18.75 11.88
N GLY A 488 -12.71 18.34 11.16
CA GLY A 488 -11.32 18.40 11.59
C GLY A 488 -10.82 17.12 12.26
N ALA A 489 -9.70 17.24 12.97
CA ALA A 489 -9.05 16.13 13.68
C ALA A 489 -9.93 15.54 14.79
N ALA A 490 -9.68 14.27 15.12
CA ALA A 490 -10.38 13.58 16.21
C ALA A 490 -10.29 14.36 17.53
N THR A 491 -11.44 14.58 18.16
CA THR A 491 -11.51 15.29 19.46
C THR A 491 -11.52 14.35 20.66
N THR A 492 -11.79 13.06 20.43
CA THR A 492 -11.85 12.04 21.48
C THR A 492 -10.64 11.12 21.41
N THR A 493 -9.82 11.12 22.46
CA THR A 493 -8.69 10.20 22.60
C THR A 493 -9.12 8.89 23.27
N PRO A 494 -8.83 7.71 22.68
CA PRO A 494 -9.10 6.43 23.32
C PRO A 494 -8.16 6.16 24.49
N THR A 495 -8.64 5.40 25.47
CA THR A 495 -7.79 4.76 26.49
C THR A 495 -7.55 3.32 26.08
N VAL A 496 -6.28 2.94 25.90
CA VAL A 496 -5.89 1.56 25.58
C VAL A 496 -5.21 0.92 26.78
N LYS A 497 -5.65 -0.29 27.14
CA LYS A 497 -5.01 -1.13 28.16
C LYS A 497 -4.48 -2.41 27.55
N VAL A 498 -3.27 -2.78 27.94
CA VAL A 498 -2.65 -4.08 27.63
C VAL A 498 -2.44 -4.83 28.95
N GLY A 499 -3.20 -5.91 29.15
CA GLY A 499 -3.39 -6.52 30.45
C GLY A 499 -3.99 -5.52 31.44
N THR A 500 -3.29 -5.24 32.53
CA THR A 500 -3.72 -4.25 33.54
C THR A 500 -3.11 -2.86 33.34
N SER A 501 -2.16 -2.71 32.41
CA SER A 501 -1.44 -1.46 32.19
C SER A 501 -2.15 -0.59 31.17
N THR A 502 -2.43 0.66 31.52
CA THR A 502 -2.76 1.69 30.53
C THR A 502 -1.52 2.02 29.71
N VAL A 503 -1.71 2.17 28.40
CA VAL A 503 -0.68 2.57 27.46
C VAL A 503 -1.00 3.98 26.97
N THR A 504 -0.01 4.88 27.02
CA THR A 504 -0.13 6.23 26.46
C THR A 504 -0.04 6.12 24.94
N THR A 505 -1.07 6.59 24.25
CA THR A 505 -1.15 6.58 22.79
C THR A 505 -1.08 8.01 22.26
N SER A 506 -0.58 8.17 21.04
CA SER A 506 -0.69 9.39 20.26
C SER A 506 -1.37 9.08 18.92
N ASN A 507 -2.08 10.06 18.36
CA ASN A 507 -2.68 9.90 17.04
C ASN A 507 -1.59 9.65 16.00
N MET A 508 -1.85 8.72 15.09
CA MET A 508 -0.91 8.19 14.09
C MET A 508 0.43 7.74 14.69
N GLY A 509 0.42 7.35 15.97
CA GLY A 509 1.59 6.96 16.72
C GLY A 509 1.66 5.46 16.97
N THR A 510 2.88 4.99 17.22
CA THR A 510 3.16 3.61 17.65
C THR A 510 3.68 3.60 19.07
N VAL A 511 3.21 2.64 19.86
CA VAL A 511 3.73 2.37 21.20
C VAL A 511 4.04 0.89 21.35
N THR A 512 5.22 0.58 21.91
CA THR A 512 5.64 -0.80 22.17
C THR A 512 5.37 -1.16 23.62
N LYS A 513 4.68 -2.27 23.85
CA LYS A 513 4.40 -2.81 25.17
C LYS A 513 4.92 -4.23 25.30
N LYS A 514 5.94 -4.41 26.12
CA LYS A 514 6.42 -5.73 26.51
C LYS A 514 5.45 -6.42 27.47
N VAL A 515 5.15 -7.68 27.22
CA VAL A 515 4.32 -8.56 28.05
C VAL A 515 5.07 -9.85 28.37
N TYR A 516 4.59 -10.59 29.37
CA TYR A 516 5.25 -11.81 29.84
C TYR A 516 4.35 -13.05 29.79
N SER A 517 3.05 -12.86 29.52
CA SER A 517 2.05 -13.92 29.40
C SER A 517 1.98 -14.49 28.00
N ALA A 518 1.60 -15.77 27.86
CA ALA A 518 1.32 -16.40 26.56
C ALA A 518 0.04 -15.94 25.90
N THR A 519 -0.77 -15.23 26.66
CA THR A 519 -2.02 -14.64 26.22
C THR A 519 -2.15 -13.28 26.87
N THR A 520 -2.46 -12.27 26.06
CA THR A 520 -2.59 -10.89 26.51
C THR A 520 -3.95 -10.36 26.11
N LYS A 521 -4.59 -9.61 27.01
CA LYS A 521 -5.84 -8.91 26.72
C LYS A 521 -5.56 -7.47 26.34
N VAL A 522 -6.27 -6.97 25.35
CA VAL A 522 -6.34 -5.55 25.03
C VAL A 522 -7.75 -5.05 25.28
N THR A 523 -7.88 -3.92 25.95
CA THR A 523 -9.16 -3.24 26.18
C THR A 523 -9.06 -1.82 25.67
N VAL A 524 -10.01 -1.41 24.82
CA VAL A 524 -10.14 -0.04 24.33
C VAL A 524 -11.38 0.59 24.93
N THR A 525 -11.23 1.74 25.58
CA THR A 525 -12.35 2.54 26.08
C THR A 525 -12.32 3.91 25.41
N SER A 526 -13.39 4.26 24.72
CA SER A 526 -13.57 5.55 24.07
C SER A 526 -15.04 5.97 24.09
N GLY A 527 -15.29 7.27 23.99
CA GLY A 527 -16.62 7.85 23.76
C GLY A 527 -16.97 8.01 22.28
N ALA A 528 -16.08 7.60 21.37
CA ALA A 528 -16.30 7.70 19.94
C ALA A 528 -17.43 6.77 19.45
N GLU A 529 -18.08 7.16 18.35
CA GLU A 529 -19.20 6.42 17.76
C GLU A 529 -18.77 5.07 17.17
N ASN A 530 -17.58 5.05 16.54
CA ASN A 530 -16.99 3.88 15.95
C ASN A 530 -15.65 3.57 16.64
N ILE A 531 -15.47 2.31 17.04
CA ILE A 531 -14.24 1.80 17.66
C ILE A 531 -13.88 0.50 16.94
N TYR A 532 -12.66 0.42 16.41
CA TYR A 532 -12.14 -0.75 15.74
C TYR A 532 -10.83 -1.21 16.37
N VAL A 533 -10.65 -2.53 16.40
CA VAL A 533 -9.37 -3.16 16.72
C VAL A 533 -9.03 -4.17 15.64
N ASN A 534 -7.90 -3.97 14.94
CA ASN A 534 -7.50 -4.78 13.77
C ASN A 534 -8.63 -5.00 12.75
N GLY A 535 -9.39 -3.93 12.44
CA GLY A 535 -10.51 -4.00 11.49
C GLY A 535 -11.84 -4.42 12.08
N GLU A 536 -11.85 -5.07 13.24
CA GLU A 536 -13.07 -5.56 13.86
C GLU A 536 -13.75 -4.46 14.68
N LYS A 537 -15.04 -4.23 14.42
CA LYS A 537 -15.84 -3.26 15.18
C LYS A 537 -16.07 -3.78 16.59
N VAL A 538 -15.76 -2.97 17.61
CA VAL A 538 -15.93 -3.35 19.01
C VAL A 538 -16.71 -2.30 19.80
N THR A 539 -17.30 -2.75 20.91
CA THR A 539 -17.94 -1.83 21.87
C THR A 539 -16.91 -1.34 22.88
N SER A 540 -17.04 -0.10 23.34
CA SER A 540 -16.18 0.49 24.37
C SER A 540 -16.08 -0.41 25.61
N GLY A 541 -14.86 -0.76 26.01
CA GLY A 541 -14.57 -1.65 27.14
C GLY A 541 -14.52 -3.14 26.80
N THR A 542 -14.69 -3.55 25.54
CA THR A 542 -14.54 -4.96 25.12
C THR A 542 -13.10 -5.43 25.35
N GLU A 543 -12.94 -6.62 25.95
CA GLU A 543 -11.65 -7.28 26.09
C GLU A 543 -11.39 -8.20 24.89
N ILE A 544 -10.30 -7.97 24.17
CA ILE A 544 -9.87 -8.77 23.02
C ILE A 544 -8.63 -9.55 23.41
N THR A 545 -8.60 -10.84 23.07
CA THR A 545 -7.54 -11.75 23.50
C THR A 545 -6.58 -12.04 22.36
N PHE A 546 -5.30 -11.77 22.59
CA PHE A 546 -4.22 -12.03 21.64
C PHE A 546 -3.33 -13.18 22.14
N SER A 547 -2.97 -14.08 21.23
CA SER A 547 -1.94 -15.08 21.47
C SER A 547 -0.56 -14.43 21.40
N THR A 548 0.23 -14.53 22.47
CA THR A 548 1.57 -13.95 22.57
C THR A 548 2.61 -15.04 22.87
N PRO A 549 2.94 -15.92 21.91
CA PRO A 549 4.05 -16.88 22.07
C PRO A 549 5.38 -16.18 22.39
N SER A 550 6.35 -16.91 22.95
CA SER A 550 7.68 -16.35 23.20
C SER A 550 8.33 -15.89 21.89
N GLY A 551 8.85 -14.66 21.84
CA GLY A 551 9.46 -14.08 20.65
C GLY A 551 8.47 -13.49 19.65
N SER A 552 7.17 -13.47 19.95
CA SER A 552 6.16 -12.89 19.06
C SER A 552 6.06 -11.38 19.19
N THR A 553 5.78 -10.71 18.08
CA THR A 553 5.26 -9.34 18.03
C THR A 553 3.85 -9.37 17.47
N ASN A 554 2.88 -8.87 18.24
CA ASN A 554 1.51 -8.68 17.77
C ASN A 554 1.28 -7.19 17.51
N TYR A 555 0.64 -6.88 16.39
CA TYR A 555 0.28 -5.52 15.99
C TYR A 555 -1.20 -5.32 16.31
N VAL A 556 -1.51 -4.33 17.12
CA VAL A 556 -2.87 -3.98 17.51
C VAL A 556 -3.16 -2.55 17.08
N GLN A 557 -3.80 -2.41 15.92
CA GLN A 557 -4.33 -1.14 15.45
C GLN A 557 -5.62 -0.83 16.20
N VAL A 558 -5.71 0.39 16.72
CA VAL A 558 -6.93 0.94 17.32
C VAL A 558 -7.34 2.15 16.48
N ILE A 559 -8.58 2.14 15.99
CA ILE A 559 -9.18 3.28 15.29
C ILE A 559 -10.42 3.72 16.07
N THR A 560 -10.54 5.03 16.31
CA THR A 560 -11.78 5.62 16.82
C THR A 560 -12.21 6.81 15.98
N GLN A 561 -13.51 6.88 15.64
CA GLN A 561 -14.04 7.90 14.75
C GLN A 561 -15.47 8.30 15.16
N SER A 562 -15.79 9.60 15.06
CA SER A 562 -17.10 10.17 15.39
C SER A 562 -17.55 11.18 14.35
N GLY A 563 -18.84 11.17 14.00
CA GLY A 563 -19.43 12.17 13.12
C GLY A 563 -18.66 12.28 11.81
N THR A 564 -18.22 13.49 11.48
CA THR A 564 -17.42 13.82 10.29
C THR A 564 -15.95 14.12 10.58
N GLU A 565 -15.47 13.84 11.80
CA GLU A 565 -14.07 14.02 12.17
C GLU A 565 -13.20 12.98 11.46
N ALA A 566 -11.95 13.35 11.20
CA ALA A 566 -10.89 12.40 10.87
C ALA A 566 -10.70 11.40 12.03
N PRO A 567 -10.25 10.15 11.76
CA PRO A 567 -10.06 9.15 12.79
C PRO A 567 -8.91 9.51 13.75
N TYR A 568 -8.99 8.98 14.97
CA TYR A 568 -7.81 8.76 15.79
C TYR A 568 -7.31 7.34 15.53
N ILE A 569 -6.07 7.20 15.08
CA ILE A 569 -5.44 5.91 14.77
C ILE A 569 -4.21 5.75 15.66
N THR A 570 -4.03 4.59 16.29
CA THR A 570 -2.80 4.28 17.02
C THR A 570 -2.46 2.81 16.91
N MET A 571 -1.17 2.49 16.94
CA MET A 571 -0.65 1.13 16.89
C MET A 571 -0.02 0.75 18.22
N VAL A 572 -0.46 -0.37 18.80
CA VAL A 572 0.19 -0.97 19.97
C VAL A 572 0.93 -2.24 19.52
N LYS A 573 2.26 -2.21 19.58
CA LYS A 573 3.11 -3.38 19.36
C LYS A 573 3.27 -4.15 20.66
N ILE A 574 2.67 -5.32 20.74
CA ILE A 574 2.77 -6.20 21.92
C ILE A 574 3.90 -7.20 21.68
N THR A 575 4.99 -7.08 22.43
CA THR A 575 6.17 -7.95 22.31
C THR A 575 6.31 -8.88 23.50
N ARG A 576 6.79 -10.11 23.29
CA ARG A 576 7.06 -11.05 24.37
C ARG A 576 8.46 -11.63 24.34
#